data_AF-A0A1I7GAX5-F1
#
_entry.id   AF-A0A1I7GAX5-F1
#
_cell.length_a   1.000
_cell.length_b   1.000
_cell.length_c   1.000
_cell.angle_alpha   90.00
_cell.angle_beta   90.00
_cell.angle_gamma   90.00
#
_symmetry.space_group_name_H-M   'P 1'
#
loop_
_entity.id
_entity.type
_entity.pdbx_description
1 polymer ?
#
loop_
_entity_poly.entity_id
_entity_poly.type
_entity_poly.pdbx_seq_one_letter_code
_entity_poly.pdbx_strand_id
1 'polypeptide(L)'
;MKKLLGFGVLVGIFISLGCSCPPPKKHKDALLLNLEIAECVFIGDVIAVDSLNHRFTVRVTESLDGGDAEGNIYEGSYGDCNHRILKKEKWIFYGGYSGSDYFSPIGCGISRPYNSPKSTAISELLILPPPPDTYEQVDFSKYLDSCNIVQDQLAHKLLMEELHYLRTLRDF
;
A
#
# COMPACT_ATOMS: atom_id res chain seq x y z
N MET A 1 -35.51 0.34 -53.37
CA MET A 1 -34.12 0.13 -52.90
C MET A 1 -33.86 1.01 -51.69
N LYS A 2 -33.38 0.39 -50.60
CA LYS A 2 -32.67 0.94 -49.41
C LYS A 2 -33.29 2.12 -48.65
N LYS A 3 -33.72 1.90 -47.40
CA LYS A 3 -33.41 2.75 -46.21
C LYS A 3 -33.46 1.85 -44.96
N LEU A 4 -32.30 1.32 -44.55
CA LEU A 4 -31.46 1.79 -43.43
C LEU A 4 -32.03 1.39 -42.06
N LEU A 5 -31.62 0.19 -41.61
CA LEU A 5 -31.61 -0.20 -40.20
C LEU A 5 -30.75 0.82 -39.42
N GLY A 6 -31.37 1.62 -38.57
CA GLY A 6 -30.65 2.45 -37.60
C GLY A 6 -30.08 1.56 -36.50
N PHE A 7 -28.80 1.21 -36.62
CA PHE A 7 -28.03 0.58 -35.55
C PHE A 7 -27.68 1.68 -34.54
N GLY A 8 -28.48 1.80 -33.48
CA GLY A 8 -28.17 2.67 -32.36
C GLY A 8 -26.98 2.09 -31.59
N VAL A 9 -25.78 2.60 -31.85
CA VAL A 9 -24.58 2.28 -31.05
C VAL A 9 -24.67 3.08 -29.76
N LEU A 10 -25.11 2.44 -28.68
CA LEU A 10 -24.94 2.92 -27.31
C LEU A 10 -23.45 2.83 -26.97
N VAL A 11 -22.70 3.91 -27.21
CA VAL A 11 -21.33 4.06 -26.70
C VAL A 11 -21.44 4.41 -25.21
N GLY A 12 -21.44 3.37 -24.37
CA GLY A 12 -21.26 3.52 -22.92
C GLY A 12 -19.84 4.00 -22.65
N ILE A 13 -19.69 5.23 -22.17
CA ILE A 13 -18.41 5.75 -21.68
C ILE A 13 -18.11 5.03 -20.36
N PHE A 14 -17.24 4.02 -20.41
CA PHE A 14 -16.62 3.46 -19.22
C PHE A 14 -15.62 4.48 -18.69
N ILE A 15 -16.04 5.34 -17.77
CA ILE A 15 -15.13 6.18 -17.01
C ILE A 15 -14.40 5.23 -16.06
N SER A 16 -13.13 4.92 -16.37
CA SER A 16 -12.26 4.26 -15.39
C SER A 16 -12.02 5.26 -14.26
N LEU A 17 -12.83 5.17 -13.20
CA LEU A 17 -12.59 5.87 -11.95
C LEU A 17 -11.35 5.24 -11.31
N GLY A 18 -10.17 5.72 -11.70
CA GLY A 18 -8.94 5.42 -10.99
C GLY A 18 -9.02 5.98 -9.57
N CYS A 19 -8.35 5.34 -8.63
CA CYS A 19 -8.30 5.82 -7.26
C CYS A 19 -7.51 7.14 -7.20
N SER A 20 -8.19 8.23 -6.86
CA SER A 20 -7.54 9.52 -6.62
C SER A 20 -7.28 9.64 -5.12
N CYS A 21 -6.06 9.33 -4.71
CA CYS A 21 -5.67 9.35 -3.32
C CYS A 21 -4.66 10.47 -3.09
N PRO A 22 -5.08 11.56 -2.42
CA PRO A 22 -4.19 12.68 -2.18
C PRO A 22 -3.03 12.20 -1.29
N PRO A 23 -1.79 12.53 -1.63
CA PRO A 23 -0.65 12.20 -0.80
C PRO A 23 -0.82 12.87 0.58
N PRO A 24 -0.57 12.14 1.69
CA PRO A 24 -0.49 12.77 2.99
C PRO A 24 0.71 13.72 3.03
N LYS A 25 0.55 14.91 3.62
CA LYS A 25 1.64 15.90 3.73
C LYS A 25 2.76 15.49 4.69
N LYS A 26 2.47 14.59 5.63
CA LYS A 26 3.43 14.03 6.59
C LYS A 26 3.12 12.56 6.84
N HIS A 27 4.15 11.76 7.07
CA HIS A 27 4.01 10.34 7.41
C HIS A 27 3.14 10.13 8.66
N LYS A 28 3.33 10.95 9.70
CA LYS A 28 2.54 10.90 10.93
C LYS A 28 1.04 11.09 10.67
N ASP A 29 0.67 11.99 9.77
CA ASP A 29 -0.74 12.25 9.44
C ASP A 29 -1.35 11.03 8.73
N ALA A 30 -0.57 10.37 7.86
CA ALA A 30 -0.97 9.12 7.21
C ALA A 30 -1.18 7.99 8.23
N LEU A 31 -0.26 7.85 9.18
CA LEU A 31 -0.33 6.86 10.25
C LEU A 31 -1.55 7.07 11.13
N LEU A 32 -1.78 8.30 11.61
CA LEU A 32 -2.93 8.63 12.45
C LEU A 32 -4.25 8.38 11.71
N LEU A 33 -4.33 8.77 10.43
CA LEU A 33 -5.51 8.47 9.62
C LEU A 33 -5.73 6.95 9.53
N ASN A 34 -4.71 6.17 9.17
CA ASN A 34 -4.85 4.72 9.05
C ASN A 34 -5.23 4.06 10.38
N LEU A 35 -4.76 4.57 11.52
CA LEU A 35 -5.16 4.10 12.84
C LEU A 35 -6.60 4.45 13.20
N GLU A 36 -7.11 5.59 12.73
CA GLU A 36 -8.51 6.00 12.96
C GLU A 36 -9.50 5.11 12.19
N ILE A 37 -9.11 4.63 11.01
CA ILE A 37 -10.00 3.85 10.12
C ILE A 37 -9.73 2.34 10.11
N ALA A 38 -8.58 1.87 10.63
CA ALA A 38 -8.29 0.44 10.69
C ALA A 38 -9.06 -0.21 11.84
N GLU A 39 -9.64 -1.38 11.56
CA GLU A 39 -10.17 -2.27 12.60
C GLU A 39 -9.08 -3.17 13.16
N CYS A 40 -8.07 -3.46 12.31
CA CYS A 40 -6.99 -4.40 12.55
C CYS A 40 -5.65 -3.80 12.09
N VAL A 41 -4.63 -3.89 12.94
CA VAL A 41 -3.23 -3.53 12.63
C VAL A 41 -2.29 -4.64 13.10
N PHE A 42 -1.60 -5.27 12.17
CA PHE A 42 -0.71 -6.40 12.47
C PHE A 42 0.42 -6.55 11.45
N ILE A 43 1.46 -7.30 11.84
CA ILE A 43 2.47 -7.81 10.91
C ILE A 43 2.15 -9.27 10.61
N GLY A 44 2.16 -9.65 9.34
CA GLY A 44 1.89 -11.02 8.93
C GLY A 44 2.74 -11.49 7.76
N ASP A 45 2.88 -12.82 7.68
CA ASP A 45 3.50 -13.50 6.55
C ASP A 45 2.41 -13.85 5.53
N VAL A 46 2.52 -13.32 4.31
CA VAL A 46 1.67 -13.73 3.20
C VAL A 46 2.11 -15.12 2.74
N ILE A 47 1.27 -16.13 3.01
CA ILE A 47 1.58 -17.55 2.76
C ILE A 47 0.99 -18.09 1.45
N ALA A 48 -0.03 -17.41 0.90
CA ALA A 48 -0.61 -17.70 -0.40
C ALA A 48 -1.04 -16.41 -1.11
N VAL A 49 -0.95 -16.41 -2.44
CA VAL A 49 -1.35 -15.30 -3.30
C VAL A 49 -2.06 -15.87 -4.52
N ASP A 50 -3.24 -15.33 -4.80
CA ASP A 50 -3.96 -15.51 -6.06
C ASP A 50 -4.11 -14.13 -6.71
N SER A 51 -3.14 -13.79 -7.55
CA SER A 51 -3.08 -12.48 -8.20
C SER A 51 -4.14 -12.30 -9.28
N LEU A 52 -4.73 -13.38 -9.80
CA LEU A 52 -5.81 -13.30 -10.79
C LEU A 52 -7.12 -12.88 -10.14
N ASN A 53 -7.38 -13.36 -8.93
CA ASN A 53 -8.59 -13.03 -8.16
C ASN A 53 -8.37 -11.94 -7.11
N HIS A 54 -7.18 -11.33 -7.07
CA HIS A 54 -6.78 -10.34 -6.07
C HIS A 54 -6.95 -10.81 -4.62
N ARG A 55 -6.61 -12.08 -4.36
CA ARG A 55 -6.74 -12.71 -3.04
C ARG A 55 -5.39 -13.08 -2.47
N PHE A 56 -5.33 -13.17 -1.15
CA PHE A 56 -4.16 -13.61 -0.42
C PHE A 56 -4.56 -14.33 0.87
N THR A 57 -3.64 -15.10 1.41
CA THR A 57 -3.75 -15.66 2.75
C THR A 57 -2.58 -15.17 3.56
N VAL A 58 -2.86 -14.61 4.72
CA VAL A 58 -1.85 -14.08 5.64
C VAL A 58 -1.94 -14.78 6.98
N ARG A 59 -0.78 -15.11 7.55
CA ARG A 59 -0.67 -15.55 8.94
C ARG A 59 -0.15 -14.40 9.78
N VAL A 60 -0.86 -14.04 10.85
CA VAL A 60 -0.43 -13.02 11.81
C VAL A 60 0.82 -13.50 12.53
N THR A 61 1.84 -12.64 12.59
CA THR A 61 3.12 -12.88 13.29
C THR A 61 3.35 -11.93 14.44
N GLU A 62 2.68 -10.78 14.45
CA GLU A 62 2.68 -9.83 15.57
C GLU A 62 1.41 -8.99 15.52
N SER A 63 0.71 -8.89 16.64
CA SER A 63 -0.41 -7.96 16.84
C SER A 63 0.12 -6.57 17.22
N LEU A 64 -0.37 -5.52 16.58
CA LEU A 64 0.06 -4.14 16.86
C LEU A 64 -1.05 -3.27 17.46
N ASP A 65 -2.30 -3.72 17.41
CA ASP A 65 -3.46 -3.09 18.06
C ASP A 65 -4.01 -3.90 19.25
N GLY A 66 -3.46 -5.10 19.50
CA GLY A 66 -3.89 -6.00 20.58
C GLY A 66 -5.14 -6.82 20.28
N GLY A 67 -5.75 -6.67 19.10
CA GLY A 67 -6.97 -7.38 18.70
C GLY A 67 -6.71 -8.72 17.99
N ASP A 68 -5.64 -8.79 17.19
CA ASP A 68 -5.35 -9.96 16.35
C ASP A 68 -4.37 -10.94 17.01
N ALA A 69 -4.81 -12.18 17.31
CA ALA A 69 -3.93 -13.17 17.93
C ALA A 69 -2.82 -13.66 16.96
N GLU A 70 -1.60 -13.81 17.49
CA GLU A 70 -0.50 -14.41 16.74
C GLU A 70 -0.86 -15.84 16.29
N GLY A 71 -0.52 -16.16 15.04
CA GLY A 71 -0.87 -17.44 14.42
C GLY A 71 -2.24 -17.46 13.73
N ASN A 72 -3.10 -16.46 13.94
CA ASN A 72 -4.35 -16.33 13.20
C ASN A 72 -4.08 -16.29 11.69
N ILE A 73 -4.98 -16.90 10.93
CA ILE A 73 -4.92 -16.92 9.47
C ILE A 73 -6.12 -16.17 8.93
N TYR A 74 -5.85 -15.18 8.10
CA TYR A 74 -6.88 -14.42 7.41
C TYR A 74 -6.81 -14.70 5.92
N GLU A 75 -7.97 -14.95 5.32
CA GLU A 75 -8.15 -14.77 3.90
C GLU A 75 -8.41 -13.30 3.63
N GLY A 76 -7.65 -12.73 2.71
CA GLY A 76 -7.75 -11.33 2.36
C GLY A 76 -7.98 -11.11 0.88
N SER A 77 -8.48 -9.91 0.57
CA SER A 77 -8.61 -9.43 -0.80
C SER A 77 -8.12 -7.99 -0.90
N TYR A 78 -7.67 -7.58 -2.08
CA TYR A 78 -7.24 -6.21 -2.34
C TYR A 78 -7.95 -5.65 -3.58
N GLY A 79 -8.33 -4.38 -3.52
CA GLY A 79 -8.93 -3.65 -4.63
C GLY A 79 -7.91 -2.81 -5.41
N ASP A 80 -8.41 -2.05 -6.37
CA ASP A 80 -7.59 -1.20 -7.25
C ASP A 80 -6.88 -0.07 -6.50
N CYS A 81 -7.39 0.32 -5.33
CA CYS A 81 -6.80 1.37 -4.49
C CYS A 81 -5.75 0.85 -3.50
N ASN A 82 -5.54 -0.47 -3.43
CA ASN A 82 -4.60 -1.08 -2.50
C ASN A 82 -3.27 -1.39 -3.17
N HIS A 83 -2.22 -1.54 -2.37
CA HIS A 83 -0.98 -2.14 -2.85
C HIS A 83 -1.24 -3.58 -3.28
N ARG A 84 -0.78 -3.92 -4.49
CA ARG A 84 -0.92 -5.27 -5.01
C ARG A 84 -0.01 -6.21 -4.24
N ILE A 85 -0.61 -7.25 -3.68
CA ILE A 85 0.11 -8.32 -2.99
C ILE A 85 0.40 -9.40 -4.03
N LEU A 86 1.62 -9.38 -4.58
CA LEU A 86 2.00 -10.20 -5.73
C LEU A 86 2.87 -11.40 -5.37
N LYS A 87 3.45 -11.42 -4.17
CA LYS A 87 4.37 -12.47 -3.74
C LYS A 87 4.23 -12.77 -2.26
N LYS A 88 4.72 -13.94 -1.87
CA LYS A 88 4.80 -14.39 -0.48
C LYS A 88 5.94 -13.66 0.20
N GLU A 89 5.61 -12.79 1.15
CA GLU A 89 6.58 -12.07 1.97
C GLU A 89 5.89 -11.55 3.23
N LYS A 90 6.68 -10.94 4.12
CA LYS A 90 6.18 -10.30 5.33
C LYS A 90 5.66 -8.90 5.02
N TRP A 91 4.53 -8.53 5.62
CA TRP A 91 3.86 -7.24 5.42
C TRP A 91 3.42 -6.66 6.76
N ILE A 92 3.35 -5.34 6.83
CA ILE A 92 2.52 -4.63 7.80
C ILE A 92 1.17 -4.32 7.16
N PHE A 93 0.10 -4.62 7.89
CA PHE A 93 -1.27 -4.49 7.46
C PHE A 93 -2.02 -3.48 8.32
N TYR A 94 -2.75 -2.61 7.64
CA TYR A 94 -3.79 -1.72 8.16
C TYR A 94 -5.06 -2.03 7.38
N GLY A 95 -6.10 -2.50 8.06
CA GLY A 95 -7.29 -2.97 7.38
C GLY A 95 -8.42 -3.35 8.34
N GLY A 96 -9.37 -4.08 7.79
CA GLY A 96 -10.53 -4.58 8.52
C GLY A 96 -11.40 -5.44 7.62
N TYR A 97 -12.56 -5.84 8.13
CA TYR A 97 -13.55 -6.63 7.41
C TYR A 97 -14.62 -5.71 6.85
N SER A 98 -14.40 -5.22 5.62
CA SER A 98 -15.39 -4.38 4.94
C SER A 98 -16.54 -5.23 4.41
N GLY A 99 -17.52 -5.56 5.27
CA GLY A 99 -18.79 -6.19 4.91
C GLY A 99 -18.71 -7.53 4.16
N SER A 100 -17.52 -8.14 4.14
CA SER A 100 -17.22 -9.41 3.48
C SER A 100 -16.47 -10.30 4.46
N ASP A 101 -16.44 -11.60 4.18
CA ASP A 101 -15.70 -12.58 4.99
C ASP A 101 -14.16 -12.45 4.85
N TYR A 102 -13.68 -11.46 4.08
CA TYR A 102 -12.27 -11.26 3.77
C TYR A 102 -11.72 -10.02 4.48
N PHE A 103 -10.51 -10.18 5.02
CA PHE A 103 -9.70 -9.05 5.44
C PHE A 103 -9.36 -8.17 4.22
N SER A 104 -9.61 -6.87 4.30
CA SER A 104 -9.25 -5.91 3.27
C SER A 104 -8.28 -4.87 3.83
N PRO A 105 -7.09 -4.70 3.22
CA PRO A 105 -6.27 -3.54 3.51
C PRO A 105 -7.04 -2.25 3.20
N ILE A 106 -6.72 -1.17 3.91
CA ILE A 106 -7.26 0.14 3.63
C ILE A 106 -6.85 0.60 2.22
N GLY A 107 -7.84 1.01 1.43
CA GLY A 107 -7.61 1.64 0.13
C GLY A 107 -6.79 2.91 0.31
N CYS A 108 -5.68 3.02 -0.42
CA CYS A 108 -4.70 4.10 -0.30
C CYS A 108 -4.11 4.27 1.09
N GLY A 109 -4.17 3.20 1.89
CA GLY A 109 -3.53 3.12 3.18
C GLY A 109 -2.02 2.94 3.08
N ILE A 110 -1.40 2.72 4.24
CA ILE A 110 0.05 2.56 4.36
C ILE A 110 0.48 1.10 4.52
N SER A 111 -0.41 0.13 4.30
CA SER A 111 -0.07 -1.31 4.22
C SER A 111 1.02 -1.55 3.18
N ARG A 112 2.08 -2.28 3.54
CA ARG A 112 3.26 -2.43 2.67
C ARG A 112 4.13 -3.63 3.04
N PRO A 113 4.99 -4.12 2.12
CA PRO A 113 5.99 -5.13 2.44
C PRO A 113 6.92 -4.66 3.56
N TYR A 114 7.21 -5.52 4.52
CA TYR A 114 8.04 -5.21 5.68
C TYR A 114 9.51 -4.97 5.28
N ASN A 115 10.04 -5.82 4.39
CA ASN A 115 11.44 -5.77 3.95
C ASN A 115 11.68 -4.82 2.75
N SER A 116 10.61 -4.29 2.15
CA SER A 116 10.70 -3.32 1.06
C SER A 116 9.55 -2.32 1.19
N PRO A 117 9.57 -1.47 2.23
CA PRO A 117 8.42 -0.66 2.64
C PRO A 117 8.18 0.57 1.76
N LYS A 118 8.65 0.56 0.51
CA LYS A 118 8.33 1.61 -0.47
C LYS A 118 6.84 1.53 -0.77
N SER A 119 6.08 2.50 -0.29
CA SER A 119 4.65 2.66 -0.59
C SER A 119 4.44 3.96 -1.37
N THR A 120 3.54 3.93 -2.35
CA THR A 120 3.11 5.10 -3.10
C THR A 120 2.65 6.25 -2.18
N ALA A 121 2.02 5.94 -1.04
CA ALA A 121 1.54 6.93 -0.07
C ALA A 121 2.67 7.69 0.66
N ILE A 122 3.86 7.09 0.78
CA ILE A 122 5.06 7.76 1.33
C ILE A 122 5.99 8.27 0.24
N SER A 123 5.78 7.88 -1.02
CA SER A 123 6.67 8.20 -2.13
C SER A 123 6.70 9.68 -2.48
N GLU A 124 5.62 10.42 -2.22
CA GLU A 124 5.51 11.85 -2.53
C GLU A 124 6.00 12.77 -1.38
N LEU A 125 6.29 12.22 -0.21
CA LEU A 125 7.02 12.93 0.87
C LEU A 125 8.51 13.09 0.56
N LEU A 126 8.98 12.49 -0.54
CA LEU A 126 10.38 12.33 -0.85
C LEU A 126 10.86 13.53 -1.66
N ILE A 127 11.60 14.39 -0.96
CA ILE A 127 12.40 15.46 -1.58
C ILE A 127 13.37 14.78 -2.53
N LEU A 128 13.19 14.96 -3.83
CA LEU A 128 14.22 14.61 -4.81
C LEU A 128 15.49 15.37 -4.44
N PRO A 129 16.69 14.74 -4.46
CA PRO A 129 17.92 15.50 -4.28
C PRO A 129 17.92 16.63 -5.31
N PRO A 130 18.46 17.82 -4.94
CA PRO A 130 18.48 18.95 -5.85
C PRO A 130 19.06 18.52 -7.21
N PRO A 131 18.50 18.98 -8.32
CA PRO A 131 19.03 18.64 -9.63
C PRO A 131 20.51 19.07 -9.69
N PRO A 132 21.37 18.28 -10.33
CA PRO A 132 22.80 18.59 -10.43
C PRO A 132 23.02 19.95 -11.10
N ASP A 133 23.99 20.72 -10.60
CA ASP A 133 24.28 22.09 -11.05
C ASP A 133 24.74 22.16 -12.52
N THR A 134 25.24 21.05 -13.07
CA THR A 134 25.64 20.91 -14.47
C THR A 134 25.15 19.60 -15.08
N TYR A 135 24.48 19.68 -16.23
CA TYR A 135 23.95 18.53 -16.97
C TYR A 135 24.99 17.79 -17.82
N GLU A 136 26.22 18.31 -17.93
CA GLU A 136 27.30 17.64 -18.64
C GLU A 136 27.91 16.54 -17.77
N GLN A 137 27.70 15.29 -18.20
CA GLN A 137 28.26 14.03 -17.67
C GLN A 137 27.67 13.49 -16.35
N VAL A 138 26.41 13.78 -16.05
CA VAL A 138 25.71 13.00 -15.01
C VAL A 138 25.31 11.65 -15.59
N ASP A 139 25.91 10.59 -15.06
CA ASP A 139 25.39 9.24 -15.26
C ASP A 139 24.02 9.15 -14.57
N PHE A 140 22.96 9.32 -15.36
CA PHE A 140 21.59 9.29 -14.89
C PHE A 140 21.23 7.95 -14.22
N SER A 141 21.84 6.83 -14.61
CA SER A 141 21.64 5.54 -13.93
C SER A 141 22.12 5.64 -12.50
N LYS A 142 23.36 6.11 -12.31
CA LYS A 142 23.97 6.28 -10.99
C LYS A 142 23.19 7.26 -10.10
N TYR A 143 22.64 8.33 -10.69
CA TYR A 143 21.80 9.29 -9.97
C TYR A 143 20.46 8.65 -9.54
N LEU A 144 19.79 7.93 -10.43
CA LEU A 144 18.55 7.21 -10.11
C LEU A 144 18.77 6.13 -9.05
N ASP A 145 19.87 5.38 -9.14
CA ASP A 145 20.26 4.39 -8.15
C ASP A 145 20.46 5.04 -6.77
N SER A 146 21.14 6.19 -6.72
CA SER A 146 21.31 6.94 -5.47
C SER A 146 19.97 7.40 -4.88
N CYS A 147 19.04 7.85 -5.71
CA CYS A 147 17.70 8.23 -5.28
C CYS A 147 16.98 7.01 -4.69
N ASN A 148 16.98 5.88 -5.40
CA ASN A 148 16.34 4.64 -4.97
C ASN A 148 16.85 4.17 -3.60
N ILE A 149 18.17 4.25 -3.36
CA ILE A 149 18.80 3.88 -2.08
C ILE A 149 18.33 4.79 -0.95
N VAL A 150 18.37 6.11 -1.15
CA VAL A 150 17.94 7.08 -0.13
C VAL A 150 16.46 6.88 0.21
N GLN A 151 15.62 6.61 -0.80
CA GLN A 151 14.20 6.33 -0.60
C GLN A 151 13.97 5.03 0.17
N ASP A 152 14.71 3.96 -0.14
CA ASP A 152 14.64 2.69 0.60
C ASP A 152 15.02 2.89 2.07
N GLN A 153 16.11 3.62 2.34
CA GLN A 153 16.57 3.90 3.70
C GLN A 153 15.54 4.71 4.49
N LEU A 154 14.96 5.75 3.87
CA LEU A 154 13.95 6.58 4.51
C LEU A 154 12.65 5.78 4.76
N ALA A 155 12.20 4.97 3.81
CA ALA A 155 11.01 4.14 3.98
C ALA A 155 11.19 3.13 5.13
N HIS A 156 12.37 2.52 5.26
CA HIS A 156 12.70 1.65 6.39
C HIS A 156 12.73 2.43 7.71
N LYS A 157 13.37 3.61 7.74
CA LYS A 157 13.42 4.45 8.94
C LYS A 157 12.01 4.79 9.43
N LEU A 158 11.13 5.23 8.53
CA LEU A 158 9.74 5.57 8.86
C LEU A 158 8.96 4.35 9.35
N LEU A 159 9.12 3.18 8.72
CA LEU A 159 8.52 1.94 9.21
C LEU A 159 8.99 1.61 10.63
N MET A 160 10.28 1.77 10.95
CA MET A 160 10.77 1.46 12.29
C MET A 160 10.26 2.46 13.35
N GLU A 161 10.12 3.74 13.00
CA GLU A 161 9.49 4.75 13.86
C GLU A 161 8.00 4.44 14.11
N GLU A 162 7.27 4.05 13.06
CA GLU A 162 5.88 3.59 13.11
C GLU A 162 5.72 2.36 14.01
N LEU A 163 6.53 1.32 13.80
CA LEU A 163 6.50 0.10 14.60
C LEU A 163 6.82 0.38 16.07
N HIS A 164 7.78 1.25 16.34
CA HIS A 164 8.08 1.67 17.71
C HIS A 164 6.84 2.30 18.35
N TYR A 165 6.23 3.27 17.67
CA TYR A 165 5.01 3.93 18.15
C TYR A 165 3.86 2.96 18.40
N LEU A 166 3.55 2.07 17.45
CA LEU A 166 2.45 1.10 17.58
C LEU A 166 2.67 0.13 18.74
N ARG A 167 3.88 -0.40 18.89
CA ARG A 167 4.23 -1.27 20.02
C ARG A 167 4.09 -0.54 21.35
N THR A 168 4.47 0.75 21.41
CA THR A 168 4.23 1.53 22.63
C THR A 168 2.75 1.71 22.93
N LEU A 169 1.88 1.86 21.92
CA LEU A 169 0.43 1.98 22.14
C LEU A 169 -0.20 0.68 22.63
N ARG A 170 0.22 -0.46 22.08
CA ARG A 170 -0.29 -1.80 22.43
C ARG A 170 -0.03 -2.16 23.89
N ASP A 171 1.10 -1.73 24.45
CA ASP A 171 1.51 -2.08 25.80
C ASP A 171 0.81 -1.23 26.90
N PHE A 172 -0.12 -0.33 26.54
CA PHE A 172 -0.99 0.43 27.45
C PHE A 172 -2.39 -0.17 27.56
#